data_AF-A0AAE4UXF6-F1
#
_entry.id   AF-A0AAE4UXF6-F1
#
_cell.length_a   1.000
_cell.length_b   1.000
_cell.length_c   1.000
_cell.angle_alpha   90.00
_cell.angle_beta   90.00
_cell.angle_gamma   90.00
#
_symmetry.space_group_name_H-M   'P 1'
#
loop_
_entity.id
_entity.type
_entity.pdbx_description
1 polymer ?
#
loop_
_entity_poly.entity_id
_entity_poly.type
_entity_poly.pdbx_seq_one_letter_code
_entity_poly.pdbx_strand_id
1 'polypeptide(L)'
;MGARRQRSAHHQPRGRTLAQLYRIPGQVPAFLDWQTACLAPWSHDVTDFIGSALSIEDRRMHERDLLAHYLDALKAHGGPHISRDDAWDDYRRHTLHGFAWMCVPTVMQPSETVAAMAHRYAAAIEDHDPFALLFED
;
A
#
# COMPACT_ATOMS: atom_id res chain seq x y z
N MET A 1 -11.28 -36.03 27.43
CA MET A 1 -10.60 -34.71 27.33
C MET A 1 -9.83 -34.70 26.02
N GLY A 2 -10.45 -34.19 24.94
CA GLY A 2 -9.88 -34.22 23.58
C GLY A 2 -9.67 -32.80 23.08
N ALA A 3 -8.42 -32.36 22.99
CA ALA A 3 -8.08 -31.05 22.45
C ALA A 3 -8.42 -31.01 20.95
N ARG A 4 -9.46 -30.25 20.62
CA ARG A 4 -9.87 -29.98 19.24
C ARG A 4 -8.83 -29.04 18.64
N ARG A 5 -7.93 -29.56 17.78
CA ARG A 5 -7.01 -28.72 16.99
C ARG A 5 -7.83 -27.73 16.17
N GLN A 6 -7.74 -26.44 16.48
CA GLN A 6 -8.12 -25.38 15.54
C GLN A 6 -7.20 -25.51 14.33
N ARG A 7 -7.75 -25.96 13.20
CA ARG A 7 -7.10 -25.77 11.91
C ARG A 7 -7.37 -24.31 11.53
N SER A 8 -6.34 -23.46 11.63
CA SER A 8 -6.43 -22.13 11.03
C SER A 8 -6.55 -22.33 9.53
N ALA A 9 -7.70 -21.98 8.97
CA ALA A 9 -8.01 -22.14 7.55
C ALA A 9 -7.34 -21.03 6.74
N HIS A 10 -6.01 -20.95 6.75
CA HIS A 10 -5.25 -20.14 5.79
C HIS A 10 -5.05 -20.91 4.48
N HIS A 11 -6.12 -21.49 3.94
CA HIS A 11 -6.10 -21.93 2.55
C HIS A 11 -6.48 -20.70 1.71
N GLN A 12 -5.49 -19.91 1.32
CA GLN A 12 -5.71 -18.87 0.31
C GLN A 12 -6.30 -19.56 -0.92
N PRO A 13 -7.52 -19.20 -1.36
CA PRO A 13 -8.07 -19.73 -2.60
C PRO A 13 -7.20 -19.27 -3.77
N ARG A 14 -7.26 -19.97 -4.91
CA ARG A 14 -6.48 -19.68 -6.14
C ARG A 14 -6.90 -18.37 -6.83
N GLY A 15 -6.92 -17.25 -6.12
CA GLY A 15 -7.07 -15.91 -6.69
C GLY A 15 -5.73 -15.20 -6.73
N ARG A 16 -5.64 -14.18 -7.58
CA ARG A 16 -4.45 -13.31 -7.65
C ARG A 16 -4.64 -12.18 -6.66
N THR A 17 -3.58 -11.87 -5.93
CA THR A 17 -3.49 -10.68 -5.08
C THR A 17 -2.79 -9.56 -5.83
N LEU A 18 -3.19 -8.32 -5.56
CA LEU A 18 -2.51 -7.09 -5.95
C LEU A 18 -2.48 -6.21 -4.70
N ALA A 19 -1.32 -6.08 -4.06
CA ALA A 19 -1.25 -5.54 -2.70
C ALA A 19 -2.25 -6.28 -1.77
N GLN A 20 -3.06 -5.53 -1.02
CA GLN A 20 -4.10 -6.04 -0.13
C GLN A 20 -5.41 -6.38 -0.85
N LEU A 21 -5.49 -6.16 -2.17
CA LEU A 21 -6.65 -6.47 -2.98
C LEU A 21 -6.61 -7.92 -3.47
N TYR A 22 -7.71 -8.64 -3.26
CA TYR A 22 -7.90 -9.99 -3.76
C TYR A 22 -9.03 -10.03 -4.79
N ARG A 23 -8.81 -10.78 -5.89
CA ARG A 23 -9.81 -10.92 -6.96
C ARG A 23 -10.19 -12.39 -7.17
N ILE A 24 -11.49 -12.65 -7.07
CA ILE A 24 -12.12 -13.91 -7.50
C ILE A 24 -12.73 -13.68 -8.90
N PRO A 25 -12.45 -14.53 -9.89
CA PRO A 25 -13.09 -14.42 -11.21
C PRO A 25 -14.61 -14.37 -11.11
N GLY A 26 -15.23 -13.39 -11.78
CA GLY A 26 -16.68 -13.20 -11.76
C GLY A 26 -17.24 -12.48 -10.52
N GLN A 27 -16.38 -12.03 -9.60
CA GLN A 27 -16.79 -11.24 -8.44
C GLN A 27 -16.12 -9.87 -8.40
N VAL A 28 -16.68 -8.97 -7.58
CA VAL A 28 -16.05 -7.70 -7.26
C VAL A 28 -14.76 -7.93 -6.45
N PRO A 29 -13.69 -7.15 -6.67
CA PRO A 29 -12.50 -7.22 -5.83
C PRO A 29 -12.83 -6.91 -4.37
N ALA A 30 -12.07 -7.51 -3.44
CA ALA A 30 -12.21 -7.26 -2.01
C ALA A 30 -10.85 -6.94 -1.37
N PHE A 31 -10.86 -6.05 -0.38
CA PHE A 31 -9.71 -5.80 0.48
C PHE A 31 -9.63 -6.87 1.58
N LEU A 32 -8.42 -7.36 1.81
CA LEU A 32 -8.08 -8.24 2.91
C LEU A 32 -7.14 -7.52 3.87
N ASP A 33 -6.81 -8.20 4.97
CA ASP A 33 -5.71 -7.81 5.85
C ASP A 33 -5.87 -6.45 6.56
N TRP A 34 -6.91 -6.35 7.40
CA TRP A 34 -7.23 -5.15 8.19
C TRP A 34 -6.34 -4.93 9.43
N GLN A 35 -5.18 -5.60 9.51
CA GLN A 35 -4.36 -5.62 10.72
C GLN A 35 -3.75 -4.26 11.10
N THR A 36 -3.61 -3.35 10.14
CA THR A 36 -3.08 -1.98 10.32
C THR A 36 -4.12 -0.88 10.08
N ALA A 37 -5.40 -1.22 10.06
CA ALA A 37 -6.46 -0.24 9.85
C ALA A 37 -6.46 0.82 10.96
N CYS A 38 -6.36 2.09 10.58
CA CYS A 38 -6.32 3.21 11.49
C CYS A 38 -6.94 4.48 10.84
N LEU A 39 -7.13 5.53 11.64
CA LEU A 39 -7.47 6.84 11.11
C LEU A 39 -6.20 7.51 10.60
N ALA A 40 -6.11 7.69 9.28
CA ALA A 40 -4.99 8.33 8.60
C ALA A 40 -5.51 9.25 7.48
N PRO A 41 -4.67 10.17 6.97
CA PRO A 41 -5.00 10.94 5.76
C PRO A 41 -5.24 10.01 4.56
N TRP A 42 -6.07 10.46 3.62
CA TRP A 42 -6.37 9.76 2.36
C TRP A 42 -5.12 9.26 1.61
N SER A 43 -4.03 10.03 1.70
CA SER A 43 -2.76 9.79 1.01
C SER A 43 -2.05 8.54 1.52
N HIS A 44 -2.29 8.13 2.78
CA HIS A 44 -1.72 6.92 3.35
C HIS A 44 -2.13 5.67 2.55
N ASP A 45 -3.42 5.47 2.35
CA ASP A 45 -3.96 4.28 1.67
C ASP A 45 -3.49 4.18 0.21
N VAL A 46 -3.56 5.27 -0.56
CA VAL A 46 -3.17 5.26 -1.98
C VAL A 46 -1.65 5.11 -2.15
N THR A 47 -0.86 5.70 -1.25
CA THR A 47 0.60 5.58 -1.29
C THR A 47 1.03 4.16 -0.97
N ASP A 48 0.45 3.55 0.06
CA ASP A 48 0.73 2.16 0.43
C ASP A 48 0.30 1.21 -0.68
N PHE A 49 -0.88 1.42 -1.28
CA PHE A 49 -1.36 0.61 -2.38
C PHE A 49 -0.43 0.66 -3.60
N ILE A 50 -0.04 1.86 -4.05
CA ILE A 50 0.87 2.02 -5.20
C ILE A 50 2.25 1.40 -4.89
N GLY A 51 2.81 1.68 -3.71
CA GLY A 51 4.13 1.21 -3.31
C GLY A 51 4.22 -0.31 -3.17
N SER A 52 3.16 -0.95 -2.69
CA SER A 52 3.12 -2.42 -2.54
C SER A 52 2.75 -3.15 -3.82
N ALA A 53 1.87 -2.58 -4.66
CA ALA A 53 1.32 -3.25 -5.83
C ALA A 53 2.28 -3.32 -7.02
N LEU A 54 3.14 -2.31 -7.19
CA LEU A 54 3.94 -2.13 -8.40
C LEU A 54 5.39 -2.55 -8.22
N SER A 55 6.04 -2.87 -9.35
CA SER A 55 7.51 -2.87 -9.39
C SER A 55 8.03 -1.44 -9.24
N ILE A 56 9.32 -1.28 -8.92
CA ILE A 56 9.96 0.04 -8.80
C ILE A 56 9.83 0.80 -10.13
N GLU A 57 10.07 0.12 -11.25
CA GLU A 57 10.01 0.72 -12.58
C GLU A 57 8.58 1.14 -12.95
N ASP A 58 7.60 0.26 -12.74
CA ASP A 58 6.20 0.59 -13.02
C ASP A 58 5.71 1.75 -12.15
N ARG A 59 6.13 1.80 -10.87
CA ARG A 59 5.81 2.93 -9.99
C ARG A 59 6.36 4.24 -10.55
N ARG A 60 7.66 4.30 -10.87
CA ARG A 60 8.30 5.50 -11.42
C ARG A 60 7.65 5.98 -12.72
N MET A 61 7.21 5.05 -13.57
CA MET A 61 6.55 5.38 -14.83
C MET A 61 5.10 5.87 -14.64
N HIS A 62 4.39 5.43 -13.61
CA HIS A 62 2.93 5.56 -13.55
C HIS A 62 2.36 6.22 -12.29
N GLU A 63 3.14 6.46 -11.24
CA GLU A 63 2.62 6.92 -9.94
C GLU A 63 1.86 8.25 -10.01
N ARG A 64 2.32 9.20 -10.84
CA ARG A 64 1.63 10.49 -11.03
C ARG A 64 0.27 10.33 -11.70
N ASP A 65 0.19 9.50 -12.74
CA ASP A 65 -1.06 9.25 -13.46
C ASP A 65 -2.06 8.46 -12.59
N LEU A 66 -1.55 7.50 -11.81
CA LEU A 66 -2.37 6.73 -10.87
C LEU A 66 -2.90 7.59 -9.73
N LEU A 67 -2.06 8.47 -9.18
CA LEU A 67 -2.50 9.46 -8.18
C LEU A 67 -3.54 10.41 -8.78
N ALA A 68 -3.30 10.87 -10.01
CA ALA A 68 -4.25 11.74 -10.69
C ALA A 68 -5.61 11.05 -10.88
N HIS A 69 -5.61 9.80 -11.33
CA HIS A 69 -6.81 8.98 -11.47
C HIS A 69 -7.53 8.79 -10.13
N TYR A 70 -6.80 8.48 -9.07
CA TYR A 70 -7.35 8.32 -7.73
C TYR A 70 -8.08 9.60 -7.27
N LEU A 71 -7.46 10.78 -7.43
CA LEU A 71 -8.05 12.05 -7.03
C LEU A 71 -9.32 12.40 -7.83
N ASP A 72 -9.33 12.08 -9.14
CA ASP A 72 -10.51 12.29 -9.97
C ASP A 72 -11.67 11.39 -9.51
N ALA A 73 -11.38 10.12 -9.19
CA ALA A 73 -12.34 9.20 -8.62
C ALA A 73 -12.82 9.65 -7.23
N LEU A 74 -11.90 10.06 -6.35
CA LEU A 74 -12.22 10.56 -5.01
C LEU A 74 -13.21 11.73 -5.08
N LYS A 75 -12.94 12.71 -5.95
CA LYS A 75 -13.84 13.83 -6.21
C LYS A 75 -15.20 13.36 -6.77
N ALA A 76 -15.20 12.47 -7.75
CA ALA A 76 -16.43 11.96 -8.36
C ALA A 76 -17.33 11.22 -7.36
N HIS A 77 -16.75 10.62 -6.32
CA HIS A 77 -17.45 9.93 -5.25
C HIS A 77 -17.74 10.80 -4.01
N GLY A 78 -17.61 12.13 -4.13
CA GLY A 78 -17.98 13.09 -3.07
C GLY A 78 -16.89 13.36 -2.04
N GLY A 79 -15.67 12.91 -2.30
CA GLY A 79 -14.49 13.25 -1.51
C GLY A 79 -14.06 14.71 -1.70
N PRO A 80 -13.07 15.16 -0.91
CA PRO A 80 -12.57 16.53 -0.97
C PRO A 80 -11.93 16.84 -2.32
N HIS A 81 -11.94 18.12 -2.69
CA HIS A 81 -11.10 18.60 -3.78
C HIS A 81 -9.69 18.87 -3.25
N ILE A 82 -8.70 18.20 -3.82
CA ILE A 82 -7.28 18.31 -3.47
C ILE A 82 -6.55 18.71 -4.75
N SER A 83 -5.65 19.69 -4.66
CA SER A 83 -4.85 20.08 -5.82
C SER A 83 -3.85 18.97 -6.18
N ARG A 84 -3.39 18.94 -7.44
CA ARG A 84 -2.42 17.92 -7.87
C ARG A 84 -1.08 18.07 -7.15
N ASP A 85 -0.67 19.31 -6.86
CA ASP A 85 0.61 19.61 -6.21
C ASP A 85 0.56 19.26 -4.73
N ASP A 86 -0.49 19.66 -4.00
CA ASP A 86 -0.66 19.28 -2.58
C ASP A 86 -0.75 17.76 -2.45
N ALA A 87 -1.49 17.11 -3.34
CA ALA A 87 -1.61 15.66 -3.35
C ALA A 87 -0.28 14.97 -3.62
N TRP A 88 0.58 15.56 -4.45
CA TRP A 88 1.90 15.02 -4.75
C TRP A 88 2.81 15.09 -3.52
N ASP A 89 2.81 16.20 -2.79
CA ASP A 89 3.58 16.31 -1.55
C ASP A 89 3.04 15.40 -0.45
N ASP A 90 1.72 15.28 -0.30
CA ASP A 90 1.09 14.33 0.62
C ASP A 90 1.46 12.88 0.29
N TYR A 91 1.43 12.51 -1.00
CA TYR A 91 1.87 11.20 -1.49
C TYR A 91 3.33 10.94 -1.13
N ARG A 92 4.22 11.89 -1.45
CA ARG A 92 5.66 11.81 -1.13
C ARG A 92 5.89 11.62 0.36
N ARG A 93 5.28 12.46 1.21
CA ARG A 93 5.38 12.37 2.68
C ARG A 93 5.03 10.96 3.18
N HIS A 94 3.97 10.37 2.65
CA HIS A 94 3.46 9.07 3.12
C HIS A 94 4.27 7.86 2.63
N THR A 95 5.21 8.04 1.68
CA THR A 95 6.14 6.95 1.29
C THR A 95 6.96 6.44 2.48
N LEU A 96 7.20 7.29 3.48
CA LEU A 96 7.91 6.96 4.70
C LEU A 96 7.24 5.82 5.50
N HIS A 97 5.92 5.66 5.40
CA HIS A 97 5.21 4.55 6.04
C HIS A 97 5.74 3.19 5.59
N GLY A 98 6.21 3.09 4.34
CA GLY A 98 6.81 1.89 3.77
C GLY A 98 8.02 1.34 4.53
N PHE A 99 8.69 2.18 5.33
CA PHE A 99 9.78 1.76 6.22
C PHE A 99 9.35 0.62 7.16
N ALA A 100 8.07 0.55 7.54
CA ALA A 100 7.56 -0.51 8.41
C ALA A 100 7.84 -1.93 7.87
N TRP A 101 7.89 -2.11 6.54
CA TRP A 101 8.22 -3.39 5.91
C TRP A 101 9.64 -3.88 6.21
N MET A 102 10.58 -2.97 6.48
CA MET A 102 11.95 -3.33 6.87
C MET A 102 12.02 -3.92 8.28
N CYS A 103 10.98 -3.71 9.09
CA CYS A 103 10.88 -4.20 10.46
C CYS A 103 9.99 -5.45 10.59
N VAL A 104 9.40 -5.95 9.50
CA VAL A 104 8.51 -7.11 9.54
C VAL A 104 9.33 -8.39 9.80
N PRO A 105 9.06 -9.12 10.89
CA PRO A 105 9.80 -10.33 11.20
C PRO A 105 9.39 -11.47 10.26
N THR A 106 10.34 -12.36 9.93
CA THR A 106 10.11 -13.48 8.99
C THR A 106 9.17 -14.55 9.52
N VAL A 107 8.79 -14.48 10.80
CA VAL A 107 7.72 -15.32 11.38
C VAL A 107 6.33 -14.87 10.95
N MET A 108 6.17 -13.61 10.52
CA MET A 108 4.91 -13.03 10.03
C MET A 108 4.78 -13.13 8.51
N GLN A 109 5.88 -12.98 7.78
CA GLN A 109 5.91 -13.01 6.31
C GLN A 109 7.15 -13.77 5.81
N PRO A 110 7.08 -14.49 4.67
CA PRO A 110 8.26 -15.13 4.08
C PRO A 110 9.38 -14.12 3.81
N SER A 111 10.63 -14.56 3.97
CA SER A 111 11.79 -13.69 3.77
C SER A 111 11.85 -13.08 2.37
N GLU A 112 11.45 -13.81 1.32
CA GLU A 112 11.40 -13.24 -0.03
C GLU A 112 10.38 -12.11 -0.15
N THR A 113 9.24 -12.20 0.54
CA THR A 113 8.21 -11.15 0.54
C THR A 113 8.70 -9.92 1.28
N VAL A 114 9.28 -10.11 2.49
CA VAL A 114 9.87 -9.01 3.27
C VAL A 114 10.94 -8.29 2.46
N ALA A 115 11.87 -9.03 1.84
CA ALA A 115 12.94 -8.44 1.03
C ALA A 115 12.39 -7.68 -0.20
N ALA A 116 11.43 -8.25 -0.93
CA ALA A 116 10.82 -7.60 -2.09
C ALA A 116 10.10 -6.31 -1.71
N MET A 117 9.33 -6.32 -0.61
CA MET A 117 8.62 -5.14 -0.13
C MET A 117 9.59 -4.08 0.40
N ALA A 118 10.58 -4.47 1.20
CA ALA A 118 11.62 -3.57 1.68
C ALA A 118 12.36 -2.88 0.53
N HIS A 119 12.71 -3.60 -0.54
CA HIS A 119 13.35 -3.00 -1.72
C HIS A 119 12.44 -2.00 -2.45
N ARG A 120 11.14 -2.31 -2.62
CA ARG A 120 10.19 -1.40 -3.27
C ARG A 120 10.02 -0.10 -2.50
N TYR A 121 9.81 -0.20 -1.19
CA TYR A 121 9.62 0.98 -0.33
C TYR A 121 10.92 1.74 -0.07
N ALA A 122 12.07 1.08 0.00
CA ALA A 122 13.36 1.78 0.06
C ALA A 122 13.55 2.70 -1.15
N ALA A 123 13.31 2.18 -2.36
CA ALA A 123 13.39 2.98 -3.58
C ALA A 123 12.34 4.11 -3.61
N ALA A 124 11.12 3.87 -3.11
CA ALA A 124 10.12 4.92 -3.01
C ALA A 124 10.54 6.05 -2.06
N ILE A 125 11.12 5.72 -0.91
CA ILE A 125 11.62 6.70 0.05
C ILE A 125 12.79 7.49 -0.56
N GLU A 126 13.71 6.83 -1.26
CA GLU A 126 14.84 7.49 -1.92
C GLU A 126 14.40 8.42 -3.05
N ASP A 127 13.49 7.97 -3.92
CA ASP A 127 13.01 8.76 -5.06
C ASP A 127 12.25 10.02 -4.62
N HIS A 128 11.54 9.95 -3.50
CA HIS A 128 10.59 10.99 -3.09
C HIS A 128 11.11 11.93 -2.01
N ASP A 129 12.16 11.53 -1.30
CA ASP A 129 12.75 12.24 -0.17
C ASP A 129 11.68 12.82 0.77
N PRO A 130 10.93 11.96 1.48
CA PRO A 130 9.87 12.43 2.39
C PRO A 130 10.43 13.29 3.54
N PHE A 131 11.72 13.14 3.88
CA PHE A 131 12.33 13.91 4.96
C PHE A 131 12.44 15.39 4.62
N ALA A 132 12.74 15.73 3.36
CA ALA A 132 12.73 17.12 2.91
C ALA A 132 11.39 17.82 3.18
N LEU A 133 10.29 17.09 3.16
CA LEU A 133 8.95 17.63 3.39
C LEU A 133 8.59 17.72 4.89
N LEU A 134 9.15 16.85 5.74
CA LEU A 134 8.79 16.78 7.16
C LEU A 134 9.41 17.88 8.03
N PHE A 135 10.43 18.58 7.52
CA PHE A 135 11.16 19.61 8.26
C PHE A 135 11.01 21.02 7.67
N GLU A 136 9.98 21.24 6.85
CA GLU A 136 9.58 22.59 6.43
C GLU A 136 8.65 23.20 7.48
N ASP A 137 9.07 24.34 8.05
CA ASP A 137 8.36 25.16 9.05
C ASP A 137 7.13 25.89 8.48
#